data_AF-A0A4S8L7X7-F1
#
_entry.id   AF-A0A4S8L7X7-F1
#
_cell.length_a   1.000
_cell.length_b   1.000
_cell.length_c   1.000
_cell.angle_alpha   90.00
_cell.angle_beta   90.00
_cell.angle_gamma   90.00
#
_symmetry.space_group_name_H-M   'P 1'
#
loop_
_entity.id
_entity.type
_entity.pdbx_description
1 polymer ?
#
loop_
_entity_poly.entity_id
_entity_poly.type
_entity_poly.pdbx_seq_one_letter_code
_entity_poly.pdbx_strand_id
1 'polypeptide(L)'
;MWELSGHGIPRSFRHLDGFGVHTFRLVTDSGQSKLVKFHFKSLQGKASLIWPEAQALGGQDADAHRRDLWNAIEAGHFPEWQMAVQIMNEEDALAFGFDLLDPTKIVPQDIVPLTPIGKLVLNRNPTNYFAETEQVMFSIGHVVRGIDFTEDPLMQGRLFSYVDTQLNRAMGSPNFEQIPINRPRSRFGVHNVNRDGAMQQFIPSSIVPLNSGSPRPATQNEGGFFTAPARRVVDGNYVRDVSPTFLDYWTQPRLFWNSILPTEQQMVVNALRFELGHVQTMMSVRQAMVGQLNRISNDLAVRVASAIGVDSPSPDPQYYHENKTIGLSVFNETLKTVVGLNVAVLSTTNSSDSLDQAKSIAQTLSGKGLNAQVVAEVFADGVDTTYIASDAALFVLRMGLLDCLIH
;
A
#
# COMPACT_ATOMS: atom_id res chain seq x y z
N MET A 1 4.97 13.79 -2.91
CA MET A 1 5.20 13.31 -4.30
C MET A 1 4.42 12.03 -4.59
N TRP A 2 4.68 10.93 -3.89
CA TRP A 2 3.95 9.65 -4.07
C TRP A 2 2.44 9.80 -3.95
N GLU A 3 1.95 10.37 -2.86
CA GLU A 3 0.50 10.60 -2.62
C GLU A 3 -0.17 11.47 -3.69
N LEU A 4 0.57 12.44 -4.24
CA LEU A 4 0.06 13.37 -5.26
C LEU A 4 0.11 12.78 -6.67
N SER A 5 0.60 11.55 -6.83
CA SER A 5 0.69 10.84 -8.10
C SER A 5 -0.42 9.78 -8.22
N GLY A 6 -0.39 8.97 -9.28
CA GLY A 6 -1.30 7.83 -9.41
C GLY A 6 -1.30 6.89 -8.20
N HIS A 7 -0.19 6.80 -7.46
CA HIS A 7 -0.12 5.97 -6.24
C HIS A 7 -1.10 6.38 -5.14
N GLY A 8 -1.56 7.64 -5.10
CA GLY A 8 -2.56 8.11 -4.12
C GLY A 8 -4.01 7.81 -4.51
N ILE A 9 -4.27 7.47 -5.77
CA ILE A 9 -5.61 7.19 -6.31
C ILE A 9 -5.61 5.90 -7.13
N PRO A 10 -5.28 4.75 -6.50
CA PRO A 10 -5.21 3.47 -7.20
C PRO A 10 -6.56 3.07 -7.78
N ARG A 11 -6.54 2.27 -8.85
CA ARG A 11 -7.76 1.75 -9.48
C ARG A 11 -8.49 0.74 -8.58
N SER A 12 -7.73 -0.02 -7.79
CA SER A 12 -8.23 -0.99 -6.80
C SER A 12 -7.08 -1.49 -5.94
N PHE A 13 -7.40 -2.16 -4.82
CA PHE A 13 -6.37 -2.81 -3.99
C PHE A 13 -5.52 -3.81 -4.77
N ARG A 14 -6.12 -4.51 -5.74
CA ARG A 14 -5.44 -5.54 -6.56
C ARG A 14 -4.36 -4.97 -7.48
N HIS A 15 -4.40 -3.67 -7.77
CA HIS A 15 -3.47 -3.00 -8.69
C HIS A 15 -2.46 -2.11 -7.95
N LEU A 16 -2.19 -2.43 -6.69
CA LEU A 16 -1.19 -1.79 -5.85
C LEU A 16 0.02 -2.69 -5.63
N ASP A 17 1.20 -2.09 -5.63
CA ASP A 17 2.34 -2.68 -4.94
C ASP A 17 2.26 -2.40 -3.43
N GLY A 18 2.86 -3.26 -2.62
CA GLY A 18 2.97 -3.11 -1.17
C GLY A 18 4.43 -3.05 -0.72
N PHE A 19 4.69 -2.29 0.34
CA PHE A 19 6.04 -2.06 0.86
C PHE A 19 6.07 -2.19 2.38
N GLY A 20 7.09 -2.85 2.91
CA GLY A 20 7.37 -2.86 4.36
C GLY A 20 7.85 -1.50 4.89
N VAL A 21 8.28 -0.61 3.97
CA VAL A 21 8.87 0.73 4.20
C VAL A 21 10.20 0.69 4.93
N HIS A 22 10.19 0.17 6.16
CA HIS A 22 11.36 0.10 7.02
C HIS A 22 12.38 -0.92 6.53
N THR A 23 13.63 -0.71 6.92
CA THR A 23 14.66 -1.73 6.87
C THR A 23 14.52 -2.64 8.09
N PHE A 24 14.34 -3.94 7.89
CA PHE A 24 14.37 -4.97 8.94
C PHE A 24 15.71 -5.72 8.88
N ARG A 25 15.90 -6.70 9.76
CA ARG A 25 16.98 -7.68 9.69
C ARG A 25 16.45 -9.07 9.39
N LEU A 26 17.11 -9.79 8.50
CA LEU A 26 17.05 -11.26 8.43
C LEU A 26 18.20 -11.83 9.26
N VAL A 27 17.92 -12.78 10.14
CA VAL A 27 18.90 -13.35 11.10
C VAL A 27 18.99 -14.86 10.91
N THR A 28 20.19 -15.38 10.70
CA THR A 28 20.45 -16.83 10.61
C THR A 28 20.54 -17.47 11.99
N ASP A 29 20.49 -18.79 12.08
CA ASP A 29 20.65 -19.51 13.35
C ASP A 29 22.00 -19.25 14.04
N SER A 30 23.05 -18.94 13.27
CA SER A 30 24.38 -18.54 13.78
C SER A 30 24.43 -17.11 14.32
N GLY A 31 23.34 -16.32 14.15
CA GLY A 31 23.25 -14.94 14.57
C GLY A 31 23.84 -13.92 13.58
N GLN A 32 24.20 -14.35 12.36
CA GLN A 32 24.57 -13.41 11.29
C GLN A 32 23.30 -12.72 10.79
N SER A 33 23.41 -11.42 10.47
CA SER A 33 22.29 -10.64 9.99
C SER A 33 22.56 -9.95 8.67
N LYS A 34 21.47 -9.70 7.93
CA LYS A 34 21.45 -8.83 6.74
C LYS A 34 20.29 -7.86 6.84
N LEU A 35 20.46 -6.66 6.32
CA LEU A 35 19.42 -5.66 6.21
C LEU A 35 18.46 -6.04 5.07
N VAL A 36 17.16 -5.83 5.27
CA VAL A 36 16.12 -6.24 4.31
C VAL A 36 15.00 -5.21 4.19
N LYS A 37 14.54 -4.94 2.96
CA LYS A 37 13.24 -4.27 2.70
C LYS A 37 12.28 -5.23 2.00
N PHE A 38 11.05 -5.33 2.49
CA PHE A 38 10.01 -6.21 1.96
C PHE A 38 9.14 -5.52 0.90
N HIS A 39 8.82 -6.24 -0.17
CA HIS A 39 8.02 -5.77 -1.29
C HIS A 39 6.96 -6.81 -1.68
N PHE A 40 5.78 -6.32 -2.04
CA PHE A 40 4.71 -7.09 -2.69
C PHE A 40 4.46 -6.47 -4.06
N LYS A 41 4.71 -7.23 -5.13
CA LYS A 41 4.54 -6.77 -6.51
C LYS A 41 3.26 -7.33 -7.09
N SER A 42 2.32 -6.47 -7.47
CA SER A 42 1.04 -6.93 -8.03
C SER A 42 1.28 -7.76 -9.30
N LEU A 43 0.63 -8.92 -9.38
CA LEU A 43 0.60 -9.74 -10.59
C LEU A 43 -0.53 -9.33 -11.55
N GLN A 44 -1.39 -8.41 -11.15
CA GLN A 44 -2.35 -7.75 -12.04
C GLN A 44 -1.70 -6.58 -12.81
N GLY A 45 -0.68 -5.96 -12.21
CA GLY A 45 -0.05 -4.73 -12.70
C GLY A 45 -0.53 -3.51 -11.92
N LYS A 46 0.22 -2.41 -11.99
CA LYS A 46 -0.18 -1.15 -11.35
C LYS A 46 -1.19 -0.41 -12.20
N ALA A 47 -2.21 0.17 -11.57
CA ALA A 47 -3.22 0.97 -12.24
C ALA A 47 -3.79 2.02 -11.28
N SER A 48 -4.09 3.20 -11.82
CA SER A 48 -4.63 4.32 -11.05
C SER A 48 -5.74 5.04 -11.81
N LEU A 49 -6.62 5.67 -11.06
CA LEU A 49 -7.63 6.58 -11.58
C LEU A 49 -6.98 7.93 -11.95
N ILE A 50 -7.75 8.77 -12.64
CA ILE A 50 -7.46 10.21 -12.70
C ILE A 50 -8.27 10.96 -11.62
N TRP A 51 -7.79 12.13 -11.18
CA TRP A 51 -8.39 12.81 -10.03
C TRP A 51 -9.91 13.08 -10.13
N PRO A 52 -10.44 13.61 -11.26
CA PRO A 52 -11.89 13.82 -11.37
C PRO A 52 -12.71 12.53 -11.27
N GLU A 53 -12.17 11.42 -11.78
CA GLU A 53 -12.79 10.10 -11.68
C GLU A 53 -12.75 9.58 -10.25
N ALA A 54 -11.62 9.72 -9.54
CA ALA A 54 -11.50 9.33 -8.14
C ALA A 54 -12.48 10.10 -7.24
N GLN A 55 -12.67 11.40 -7.48
CA GLN A 55 -13.65 12.20 -6.74
C GLN A 55 -15.09 11.77 -7.02
N ALA A 56 -15.43 11.54 -8.29
CA ALA A 56 -16.75 11.05 -8.68
C ALA A 56 -17.04 9.68 -8.05
N LEU A 57 -16.07 8.76 -8.11
CA LEU A 57 -16.16 7.43 -7.52
C LEU A 57 -16.43 7.50 -6.01
N GLY A 58 -15.71 8.37 -5.30
CA GLY A 58 -15.88 8.55 -3.85
C GLY A 58 -17.30 9.00 -3.44
N GLY A 59 -18.00 9.73 -4.32
CA GLY A 59 -19.40 10.12 -4.09
C GLY A 59 -20.41 9.05 -4.52
N GLN A 60 -20.11 8.30 -5.57
CA GLN A 60 -21.04 7.35 -6.20
C GLN A 60 -20.98 5.95 -5.58
N ASP A 61 -19.79 5.47 -5.26
CA ASP A 61 -19.55 4.18 -4.60
C ASP A 61 -18.35 4.27 -3.67
N ALA A 62 -18.58 4.75 -2.45
CA ALA A 62 -17.55 4.80 -1.40
C ALA A 62 -16.98 3.40 -1.05
N ASP A 63 -17.67 2.32 -1.45
CA ASP A 63 -17.24 0.94 -1.26
C ASP A 63 -16.52 0.36 -2.49
N ALA A 64 -16.24 1.14 -3.55
CA ALA A 64 -15.75 0.62 -4.82
C ALA A 64 -14.54 -0.32 -4.71
N HIS A 65 -13.54 0.03 -3.89
CA HIS A 65 -12.36 -0.83 -3.68
C HIS A 65 -12.68 -2.10 -2.87
N ARG A 66 -13.57 -2.00 -1.88
CA ARG A 66 -14.04 -3.14 -1.08
C ARG A 66 -14.84 -4.11 -1.97
N ARG A 67 -15.75 -3.56 -2.78
CA ARG A 67 -16.59 -4.28 -3.74
C ARG A 67 -15.75 -4.96 -4.83
N ASP A 68 -14.76 -4.25 -5.40
CA ASP A 68 -13.84 -4.82 -6.39
C ASP A 68 -13.10 -6.04 -5.83
N LEU A 69 -12.50 -5.91 -4.63
CA LEU A 69 -11.78 -7.03 -4.01
C LEU A 69 -12.70 -8.21 -3.71
N TRP A 70 -13.88 -7.93 -3.13
CA TRP A 70 -14.86 -8.96 -2.80
C TRP A 70 -15.31 -9.73 -4.04
N ASN A 71 -15.74 -9.00 -5.07
CA ASN A 71 -16.27 -9.58 -6.31
C ASN A 71 -15.21 -10.34 -7.08
N ALA A 72 -13.96 -9.85 -7.11
CA ALA A 72 -12.86 -10.56 -7.74
C ALA A 72 -12.64 -11.94 -7.09
N ILE A 73 -12.70 -12.01 -5.76
CA ILE A 73 -12.57 -13.28 -5.03
C ILE A 73 -13.76 -14.21 -5.28
N GLU A 74 -15.00 -13.71 -5.22
CA GLU A 74 -16.20 -14.52 -5.51
C GLU A 74 -16.20 -15.07 -6.95
N ALA A 75 -15.71 -14.28 -7.91
CA ALA A 75 -15.60 -14.70 -9.31
C ALA A 75 -14.42 -15.67 -9.58
N GLY A 76 -13.63 -16.03 -8.57
CA GLY A 76 -12.44 -16.86 -8.74
C GLY A 76 -11.25 -16.14 -9.38
N HIS A 77 -11.34 -14.82 -9.58
CA HIS A 77 -10.28 -13.95 -10.09
C HIS A 77 -9.37 -13.49 -8.93
N PHE A 78 -8.73 -14.46 -8.26
CA PHE A 78 -7.95 -14.22 -7.06
C PHE A 78 -6.80 -13.24 -7.29
N PRO A 79 -6.73 -12.12 -6.55
CA PRO A 79 -5.60 -11.22 -6.68
C PRO A 79 -4.34 -11.84 -6.08
N GLU A 80 -3.24 -11.65 -6.80
CA GLU A 80 -1.94 -12.19 -6.44
C GLU A 80 -0.87 -11.11 -6.36
N TRP A 81 0.09 -11.32 -5.46
CA TRP A 81 1.30 -10.52 -5.32
C TRP A 81 2.52 -11.42 -5.22
N GLN A 82 3.57 -11.11 -5.98
CA GLN A 82 4.89 -11.70 -5.76
C GLN A 82 5.53 -11.03 -4.53
N MET A 83 5.84 -11.82 -3.51
CA MET A 83 6.63 -11.35 -2.37
C MET A 83 8.10 -11.36 -2.78
N ALA A 84 8.77 -10.24 -2.59
CA ALA A 84 10.19 -10.07 -2.89
C ALA A 84 10.89 -9.24 -1.82
N VAL A 85 12.21 -9.33 -1.78
CA VAL A 85 13.04 -8.59 -0.83
C VAL A 85 14.22 -7.93 -1.53
N GLN A 86 14.61 -6.75 -1.05
CA GLN A 86 15.95 -6.21 -1.25
C GLN A 86 16.80 -6.66 -0.07
N ILE A 87 18.00 -7.17 -0.32
CA ILE A 87 18.92 -7.64 0.72
C ILE A 87 20.23 -6.86 0.62
N MET A 88 20.65 -6.26 1.74
CA MET A 88 21.87 -5.47 1.87
C MET A 88 22.72 -6.02 3.01
N ASN A 89 24.04 -5.84 2.96
CA ASN A 89 24.88 -6.20 4.11
C ASN A 89 24.74 -5.13 5.21
N GLU A 90 25.11 -5.46 6.44
CA GLU A 90 25.00 -4.50 7.55
C GLU A 90 25.94 -3.29 7.34
N GLU A 91 27.11 -3.51 6.74
CA GLU A 91 28.07 -2.48 6.37
C GLU A 91 27.55 -1.51 5.29
N ASP A 92 26.52 -1.88 4.55
CA ASP A 92 25.94 -1.05 3.48
C ASP A 92 24.98 0.03 4.02
N ALA A 93 24.77 0.11 5.34
CA ALA A 93 23.79 1.00 5.98
C ALA A 93 23.87 2.47 5.52
N LEU A 94 25.07 2.96 5.18
CA LEU A 94 25.33 4.33 4.70
C LEU A 94 25.92 4.38 3.28
N ALA A 95 26.02 3.24 2.58
CA ALA A 95 26.77 3.13 1.32
C ALA A 95 26.08 3.79 0.11
N PHE A 96 24.77 4.03 0.19
CA PHE A 96 23.95 4.44 -0.96
C PHE A 96 23.70 5.95 -1.06
N GLY A 97 24.41 6.76 -0.26
CA GLY A 97 24.21 8.21 -0.20
C GLY A 97 22.98 8.65 0.61
N PHE A 98 22.35 7.71 1.30
CA PHE A 98 21.30 7.94 2.30
C PHE A 98 21.39 6.83 3.36
N ASP A 99 20.74 7.05 4.49
CA ASP A 99 20.69 6.09 5.58
C ASP A 99 19.62 5.02 5.32
N LEU A 100 19.99 3.73 5.38
CA LEU A 100 19.02 2.64 5.26
C LEU A 100 17.99 2.64 6.41
N LEU A 101 18.29 3.28 7.54
CA LEU A 101 17.37 3.43 8.67
C LEU A 101 16.40 4.61 8.50
N ASP A 102 16.54 5.40 7.43
CA ASP A 102 15.63 6.50 7.11
C ASP A 102 14.39 5.99 6.34
N PRO A 103 13.20 5.99 6.96
CA PRO A 103 11.98 5.51 6.32
C PRO A 103 11.47 6.45 5.21
N THR A 104 12.03 7.66 5.09
CA THR A 104 11.72 8.59 3.99
C THR A 104 12.47 8.25 2.70
N LYS A 105 13.38 7.26 2.75
CA LYS A 105 14.24 6.87 1.64
C LYS A 105 13.89 5.48 1.11
N ILE A 106 13.66 5.41 -0.21
CA ILE A 106 13.61 4.14 -0.95
C ILE A 106 15.03 3.67 -1.25
N VAL A 107 15.18 2.36 -1.44
CA VAL A 107 16.38 1.78 -2.06
C VAL A 107 16.07 1.57 -3.54
N PRO A 108 16.71 2.31 -4.46
CA PRO A 108 16.50 2.15 -5.89
C PRO A 108 16.70 0.68 -6.35
N GLN A 109 15.75 0.16 -7.13
CA GLN A 109 15.75 -1.27 -7.51
C GLN A 109 16.83 -1.63 -8.54
N ASP A 110 17.36 -0.63 -9.24
CA ASP A 110 18.52 -0.73 -10.12
C ASP A 110 19.86 -0.76 -9.35
N ILE A 111 19.87 -0.36 -8.08
CA ILE A 111 21.04 -0.49 -7.20
C ILE A 111 20.97 -1.81 -6.43
N VAL A 112 19.85 -2.09 -5.77
CA VAL A 112 19.61 -3.36 -5.08
C VAL A 112 18.38 -4.04 -5.68
N PRO A 113 18.55 -5.08 -6.53
CA PRO A 113 17.44 -5.72 -7.20
C PRO A 113 16.54 -6.50 -6.25
N LEU A 114 15.28 -6.67 -6.67
CA LEU A 114 14.32 -7.49 -5.96
C LEU A 114 14.65 -8.98 -6.11
N THR A 115 14.73 -9.69 -4.99
CA THR A 115 14.83 -11.16 -4.95
C THR A 115 13.46 -11.74 -4.62
N PRO A 116 12.77 -12.43 -5.56
CA PRO A 116 11.50 -13.08 -5.27
C PRO A 116 11.66 -14.20 -4.25
N ILE A 117 10.77 -14.24 -3.25
CA ILE A 117 10.80 -15.24 -2.16
C ILE A 117 9.47 -15.97 -1.98
N GLY A 118 8.41 -15.55 -2.66
CA GLY A 118 7.13 -16.24 -2.58
C GLY A 118 6.00 -15.53 -3.32
N LYS A 119 4.78 -15.99 -3.06
CA LYS A 119 3.55 -15.46 -3.65
C LYS A 119 2.44 -15.41 -2.59
N LEU A 120 1.74 -14.29 -2.52
CA LEU A 120 0.51 -14.11 -1.75
C LEU A 120 -0.67 -14.21 -2.71
N VAL A 121 -1.66 -15.05 -2.38
CA VAL A 121 -2.92 -15.19 -3.12
C VAL A 121 -4.06 -15.00 -2.14
N LEU A 122 -4.96 -14.05 -2.41
CA LEU A 122 -6.19 -13.88 -1.62
C LEU A 122 -7.32 -14.61 -2.32
N ASN A 123 -7.82 -15.69 -1.73
CA ASN A 123 -8.75 -16.61 -2.38
C ASN A 123 -10.06 -16.87 -1.62
N ARG A 124 -10.33 -16.09 -0.57
CA ARG A 124 -11.57 -16.23 0.21
C ARG A 124 -11.92 -14.93 0.91
N ASN A 125 -13.19 -14.54 0.81
CA ASN A 125 -13.77 -13.44 1.56
C ASN A 125 -14.00 -13.83 3.04
N PRO A 126 -14.06 -12.85 3.96
CA PRO A 126 -14.48 -13.11 5.33
C PRO A 126 -15.95 -13.54 5.35
N THR A 127 -16.29 -14.45 6.28
CA THR A 127 -17.68 -14.83 6.56
C THR A 127 -18.42 -13.70 7.26
N ASN A 128 -17.73 -13.00 8.17
CA ASN A 128 -18.29 -11.85 8.87
C ASN A 128 -17.27 -10.70 8.94
N TYR A 129 -17.63 -9.57 8.33
CA TYR A 129 -16.75 -8.40 8.27
C TYR A 129 -16.30 -7.93 9.66
N PHE A 130 -17.21 -7.84 10.63
CA PHE A 130 -16.88 -7.32 11.95
C PHE A 130 -16.00 -8.28 12.76
N ALA A 131 -16.29 -9.58 12.72
CA ALA A 131 -15.55 -10.60 13.47
C ALA A 131 -14.15 -10.86 12.91
N GLU A 132 -13.96 -10.66 11.61
CA GLU A 132 -12.69 -10.95 10.92
C GLU A 132 -11.96 -9.66 10.53
N THR A 133 -12.54 -8.83 9.67
CA THR A 133 -11.87 -7.62 9.14
C THR A 133 -11.77 -6.50 10.16
N GLU A 134 -12.85 -6.19 10.89
CA GLU A 134 -12.83 -5.08 11.84
C GLU A 134 -12.00 -5.42 13.08
N GLN A 135 -12.01 -6.68 13.53
CA GLN A 135 -11.32 -7.12 14.75
C GLN A 135 -9.90 -7.68 14.53
N VAL A 136 -9.41 -7.76 13.29
CA VAL A 136 -8.01 -8.16 13.04
C VAL A 136 -7.05 -7.11 13.61
N MET A 137 -5.98 -7.57 14.24
CA MET A 137 -5.00 -6.74 14.96
C MET A 137 -3.60 -7.01 14.44
N PHE A 138 -3.18 -6.23 13.45
CA PHE A 138 -1.81 -6.27 12.96
C PHE A 138 -0.88 -5.48 13.88
N SER A 139 0.36 -5.95 14.03
CA SER A 139 1.44 -5.24 14.70
C SER A 139 2.74 -5.54 13.98
N ILE A 140 3.58 -4.51 13.77
CA ILE A 140 4.94 -4.74 13.26
C ILE A 140 5.81 -5.47 14.27
N GLY A 141 5.43 -5.48 15.55
CA GLY A 141 6.09 -6.25 16.61
C GLY A 141 5.84 -7.76 16.50
N HIS A 142 4.89 -8.21 15.67
CA HIS A 142 4.60 -9.62 15.43
C HIS A 142 5.59 -10.22 14.43
N VAL A 143 6.85 -10.31 14.83
CA VAL A 143 7.90 -11.00 14.08
C VAL A 143 8.10 -12.43 14.58
N VAL A 144 8.75 -13.25 13.76
CA VAL A 144 9.11 -14.63 14.09
C VAL A 144 10.63 -14.78 14.11
N ARG A 145 11.15 -15.87 14.70
CA ARG A 145 12.58 -16.19 14.67
C ARG A 145 13.10 -16.11 13.23
N GLY A 146 14.20 -15.37 13.07
CA GLY A 146 14.82 -15.10 11.77
C GLY A 146 14.50 -13.72 11.20
N ILE A 147 13.59 -12.96 11.82
CA ILE A 147 13.33 -11.55 11.48
C ILE A 147 13.51 -10.71 12.75
N ASP A 148 14.33 -9.67 12.69
CA ASP A 148 14.56 -8.72 13.79
C ASP A 148 14.43 -7.27 13.29
N PHE A 149 14.40 -6.34 14.24
CA PHE A 149 14.20 -4.92 14.01
C PHE A 149 15.52 -4.19 13.74
N THR A 150 15.39 -2.98 13.21
CA THR A 150 16.50 -2.01 13.11
C THR A 150 16.23 -0.79 13.96
N GLU A 151 17.23 0.06 14.05
CA GLU A 151 17.23 1.32 14.79
C GLU A 151 16.51 2.45 14.03
N ASP A 152 15.72 2.13 12.99
CA ASP A 152 14.80 3.08 12.32
C ASP A 152 13.89 3.74 13.38
N PRO A 153 13.98 5.07 13.58
CA PRO A 153 13.30 5.75 14.68
C PRO A 153 11.77 5.71 14.55
N LEU A 154 11.23 5.63 13.33
CA LEU A 154 9.79 5.49 13.11
C LEU A 154 9.33 4.06 13.42
N MET A 155 10.13 3.04 13.05
CA MET A 155 9.86 1.65 13.44
C MET A 155 9.82 1.53 14.97
N GLN A 156 10.79 2.09 15.69
CA GLN A 156 10.88 1.98 17.15
C GLN A 156 9.63 2.53 17.86
N GLY A 157 9.10 3.68 17.42
CA GLY A 157 7.84 4.21 17.95
C GLY A 157 6.62 3.33 17.61
N ARG A 158 6.59 2.75 16.40
CA ARG A 158 5.51 1.85 15.96
C ARG A 158 5.44 0.58 16.80
N LEU A 159 6.57 0.00 17.24
CA LEU A 159 6.60 -1.21 18.08
C LEU A 159 5.78 -1.05 19.36
N PHE A 160 5.77 0.15 19.94
CA PHE A 160 4.92 0.49 21.08
C PHE A 160 3.45 0.67 20.68
N SER A 161 3.20 1.50 19.67
CA SER A 161 1.86 1.98 19.31
C SER A 161 0.86 0.87 18.99
N TYR A 162 1.27 -0.16 18.24
CA TYR A 162 0.34 -1.20 17.79
C TYR A 162 -0.26 -2.02 18.92
N VAL A 163 0.50 -2.27 20.00
CA VAL A 163 0.01 -3.02 21.15
C VAL A 163 -0.87 -2.13 22.03
N ASP A 164 -0.42 -0.90 22.30
CA ASP A 164 -1.13 0.07 23.12
C ASP A 164 -2.53 0.38 22.57
N THR A 165 -2.64 0.66 21.26
CA THR A 165 -3.92 1.01 20.65
C THR A 165 -4.97 -0.11 20.75
N GLN A 166 -4.55 -1.39 20.78
CA GLN A 166 -5.49 -2.51 20.91
C GLN A 166 -6.17 -2.52 22.27
N LEU A 167 -5.55 -2.00 23.33
CA LEU A 167 -6.19 -1.95 24.64
C LEU A 167 -7.48 -1.14 24.57
N ASN A 168 -7.48 0.04 23.95
CA ASN A 168 -8.70 0.81 23.76
C ASN A 168 -9.64 0.14 22.75
N ARG A 169 -9.09 -0.31 21.60
CA ARG A 169 -9.90 -0.86 20.50
C ARG A 169 -10.60 -2.18 20.85
N ALA A 170 -10.02 -2.94 21.77
CA ALA A 170 -10.59 -4.16 22.35
C ALA A 170 -11.36 -3.89 23.64
N MET A 171 -11.89 -2.68 23.82
CA MET A 171 -12.74 -2.29 24.96
C MET A 171 -12.06 -2.48 26.32
N GLY A 172 -10.77 -2.15 26.42
CA GLY A 172 -9.96 -2.33 27.63
C GLY A 172 -9.46 -3.75 27.84
N SER A 173 -9.74 -4.70 26.94
CA SER A 173 -9.27 -6.07 27.07
C SER A 173 -7.81 -6.22 26.62
N PRO A 174 -6.92 -6.78 27.47
CA PRO A 174 -5.59 -7.21 27.04
C PRO A 174 -5.61 -8.56 26.32
N ASN A 175 -6.76 -9.23 26.25
CA ASN A 175 -6.93 -10.57 25.67
C ASN A 175 -7.30 -10.53 24.18
N PHE A 176 -6.96 -9.45 23.48
CA PHE A 176 -7.35 -9.22 22.10
C PHE A 176 -6.72 -10.23 21.11
N GLU A 177 -5.59 -10.85 21.48
CA GLU A 177 -4.96 -11.98 20.79
C GLU A 177 -5.80 -13.28 20.84
N GLN A 178 -6.81 -13.34 21.72
CA GLN A 178 -7.71 -14.48 21.84
C GLN A 178 -8.90 -14.40 20.89
N ILE A 179 -9.14 -13.25 20.24
CA ILE A 179 -10.18 -13.12 19.22
C ILE A 179 -9.84 -14.08 18.06
N PRO A 180 -10.80 -14.87 17.53
CA PRO A 180 -10.52 -15.97 16.60
C PRO A 180 -9.62 -15.61 15.39
N ILE A 181 -9.78 -14.41 14.81
CA ILE A 181 -8.97 -13.97 13.67
C ILE A 181 -7.51 -13.66 14.02
N ASN A 182 -7.22 -13.31 15.29
CA ASN A 182 -5.88 -12.96 15.77
C ASN A 182 -5.11 -14.17 16.33
N ARG A 183 -5.82 -15.27 16.64
CA ARG A 183 -5.20 -16.44 17.28
C ARG A 183 -4.15 -17.09 16.38
N PRO A 184 -2.94 -17.37 16.92
CA PRO A 184 -1.91 -18.05 16.14
C PRO A 184 -2.33 -19.50 15.85
N ARG A 185 -1.99 -19.99 14.66
CA ARG A 185 -2.19 -21.40 14.26
C ARG A 185 -1.03 -22.32 14.66
N SER A 186 -0.27 -21.95 15.69
CA SER A 186 0.85 -22.74 16.18
C SER A 186 0.40 -24.16 16.55
N ARG A 187 1.14 -25.18 16.09
CA ARG A 187 0.84 -26.59 16.39
C ARG A 187 0.82 -26.88 17.89
N PHE A 188 1.60 -26.13 18.67
CA PHE A 188 1.75 -26.33 20.11
C PHE A 188 0.93 -25.33 20.92
N GLY A 189 0.08 -24.50 20.30
CA GLY A 189 -0.66 -23.46 20.99
C GLY A 189 0.24 -22.34 21.55
N VAL A 190 -0.32 -21.56 22.49
CA VAL A 190 0.36 -20.46 23.18
C VAL A 190 0.47 -20.81 24.67
N HIS A 191 1.69 -20.84 25.19
CA HIS A 191 1.97 -21.18 26.58
C HIS A 191 2.83 -20.09 27.23
N ASN A 192 2.26 -19.40 28.22
CA ASN A 192 2.94 -18.35 28.99
C ASN A 192 2.32 -18.22 30.40
N VAL A 193 2.80 -17.24 31.15
CA VAL A 193 2.32 -16.93 32.52
C VAL A 193 1.33 -15.76 32.57
N ASN A 194 0.88 -15.24 31.42
CA ASN A 194 -0.13 -14.17 31.38
C ASN A 194 -1.48 -14.73 31.82
N ARG A 195 -2.18 -14.04 32.73
CA ARG A 195 -3.46 -14.45 33.32
C ARG A 195 -4.44 -13.28 33.36
N ASP A 196 -5.69 -13.61 33.67
CA ASP A 196 -6.79 -12.66 33.89
C ASP A 196 -7.10 -11.78 32.67
N GLY A 197 -7.45 -10.51 32.91
CA GLY A 197 -7.87 -9.56 31.88
C GLY A 197 -9.34 -9.71 31.47
N ALA A 198 -9.95 -8.60 31.02
CA ALA A 198 -11.33 -8.61 30.55
C ALA A 198 -11.52 -9.60 29.38
N MET A 199 -12.68 -10.27 29.34
CA MET A 199 -13.05 -11.23 28.27
C MET A 199 -12.04 -12.38 28.08
N GLN A 200 -11.38 -12.82 29.15
CA GLN A 200 -10.55 -14.03 29.14
C GLN A 200 -11.37 -15.24 28.64
N GLN A 201 -10.94 -15.86 27.53
CA GLN A 201 -11.62 -17.00 26.91
C GLN A 201 -11.05 -18.36 27.36
N PHE A 202 -9.87 -18.37 27.98
CA PHE A 202 -9.20 -19.60 28.40
C PHE A 202 -9.26 -19.79 29.91
N ILE A 203 -9.36 -21.05 30.34
CA ILE A 203 -9.23 -21.46 31.74
C ILE A 203 -7.91 -22.22 31.87
N PRO A 204 -6.81 -21.57 32.26
CA PRO A 204 -5.53 -22.24 32.46
C PRO A 204 -5.62 -23.18 33.67
N SER A 205 -5.11 -24.40 33.52
CA SER A 205 -5.17 -25.44 34.57
C SER A 205 -4.25 -25.19 35.77
N SER A 206 -3.28 -24.28 35.66
CA SER A 206 -2.30 -23.99 36.71
C SER A 206 -2.70 -22.75 37.53
N ILE A 207 -2.90 -22.92 38.84
CA ILE A 207 -3.23 -21.84 39.81
C ILE A 207 -1.96 -21.16 40.38
N VAL A 208 -0.75 -21.66 40.09
CA VAL A 208 0.47 -21.26 40.81
C VAL A 208 1.52 -20.69 39.87
N PRO A 209 2.12 -19.51 40.14
CA PRO A 209 3.32 -19.10 39.48
C PRO A 209 4.51 -19.94 40.02
N LEU A 210 5.36 -20.44 39.12
CA LEU A 210 6.78 -20.70 39.38
C LEU A 210 7.28 -21.89 40.23
N ASN A 211 6.47 -22.71 40.90
CA ASN A 211 7.06 -23.77 41.76
C ASN A 211 7.76 -24.95 41.01
N SER A 212 7.58 -25.10 39.69
CA SER A 212 8.21 -26.18 38.90
C SER A 212 8.94 -25.70 37.63
N GLY A 213 9.20 -24.39 37.49
CA GLY A 213 9.98 -23.85 36.36
C GLY A 213 9.30 -23.94 34.99
N SER A 214 7.98 -24.15 34.92
CA SER A 214 7.22 -24.24 33.68
C SER A 214 5.95 -23.35 33.69
N PRO A 215 5.60 -22.71 32.56
CA PRO A 215 6.37 -22.63 31.31
C PRO A 215 7.62 -21.75 31.49
N ARG A 216 8.72 -22.10 30.79
CA ARG A 216 9.92 -21.26 30.67
C ARG A 216 10.10 -20.80 29.22
N PRO A 217 10.74 -19.65 28.96
CA PRO A 217 11.12 -19.26 27.62
C PRO A 217 12.02 -20.33 26.96
N ALA A 218 11.81 -20.58 25.67
CA ALA A 218 12.73 -21.36 24.86
C ALA A 218 14.02 -20.55 24.63
N THR A 219 15.17 -21.20 24.75
CA THR A 219 16.47 -20.59 24.44
C THR A 219 16.70 -20.49 22.93
N GLN A 220 17.75 -19.76 22.51
CA GLN A 220 18.15 -19.70 21.09
C GLN A 220 18.36 -21.09 20.47
N ASN A 221 18.91 -22.04 21.23
CA ASN A 221 19.18 -23.41 20.75
C ASN A 221 17.91 -24.29 20.71
N GLU A 222 16.83 -23.85 21.34
CA GLU A 222 15.53 -24.53 21.35
C GLU A 222 14.53 -23.88 20.38
N GLY A 223 15.00 -22.98 19.51
CA GLY A 223 14.17 -22.26 18.54
C GLY A 223 13.48 -21.00 19.08
N GLY A 224 13.85 -20.51 20.26
CA GLY A 224 13.39 -19.24 20.80
C GLY A 224 13.80 -18.05 19.92
N PHE A 225 13.01 -16.98 19.94
CA PHE A 225 13.41 -15.69 19.36
C PHE A 225 14.64 -15.16 20.09
N PHE A 226 15.55 -14.52 19.34
CA PHE A 226 16.71 -13.84 19.90
C PHE A 226 17.03 -12.61 19.05
N THR A 227 17.49 -11.55 19.70
CA THR A 227 17.92 -10.31 19.04
C THR A 227 19.26 -10.54 18.35
N ALA A 228 19.41 -9.99 17.13
CA ALA A 228 20.63 -10.09 16.36
C ALA A 228 21.84 -9.59 17.18
N PRO A 229 22.87 -10.42 17.42
CA PRO A 229 24.03 -10.05 18.22
C PRO A 229 24.76 -8.79 17.73
N ALA A 230 24.69 -8.50 16.43
CA ALA A 230 25.29 -7.34 15.79
C ALA A 230 24.69 -5.99 16.25
N ARG A 231 23.53 -5.97 16.92
CA ARG A 231 22.85 -4.73 17.38
C ARG A 231 23.53 -4.02 18.56
N ARG A 232 24.64 -4.53 19.09
CA ARG A 232 25.29 -3.94 20.27
C ARG A 232 25.99 -2.62 19.93
N VAL A 233 25.26 -1.52 20.06
CA VAL A 233 25.84 -0.18 20.19
C VAL A 233 26.43 -0.08 21.60
N VAL A 234 27.77 -0.10 21.70
CA VAL A 234 28.49 -0.06 22.97
C VAL A 234 28.87 1.37 23.40
N ASP A 235 28.83 2.35 22.49
CA ASP A 235 29.36 3.69 22.72
C ASP A 235 28.43 4.80 22.17
N GLY A 236 27.32 5.09 22.87
CA GLY A 236 26.39 6.16 22.49
C GLY A 236 25.76 6.89 23.68
N ASN A 237 25.54 8.21 23.53
CA ASN A 237 24.83 9.02 24.52
C ASN A 237 23.31 8.96 24.31
N TYR A 238 22.52 9.02 25.37
CA TYR A 238 21.08 9.23 25.26
C TYR A 238 20.78 10.66 24.82
N VAL A 239 20.20 10.82 23.63
CA VAL A 239 19.83 12.12 23.05
C VAL A 239 18.41 12.09 22.49
N ARG A 240 17.80 13.27 22.35
CA ARG A 240 16.57 13.48 21.57
C ARG A 240 16.94 14.30 20.35
N ASP A 241 17.54 13.64 19.38
CA ASP A 241 18.03 14.24 18.15
C ASP A 241 17.83 13.28 16.97
N VAL A 242 17.89 13.81 15.76
CA VAL A 242 17.84 13.04 14.51
C VAL A 242 19.25 12.97 13.93
N SER A 243 19.63 11.81 13.38
CA SER A 243 20.93 11.67 12.72
C SER A 243 21.09 12.70 11.58
N PRO A 244 22.25 13.37 11.46
CA PRO A 244 22.52 14.26 10.32
C PRO A 244 22.36 13.58 8.95
N THR A 245 22.46 12.25 8.88
CA THR A 245 22.25 11.46 7.65
C THR A 245 20.81 11.50 7.12
N PHE A 246 19.84 12.00 7.90
CA PHE A 246 18.41 12.10 7.54
C PHE A 246 18.03 13.50 7.01
N LEU A 247 18.97 14.45 6.97
CA LEU A 247 18.67 15.87 6.71
C LEU A 247 18.50 16.23 5.22
N ASP A 248 18.68 15.28 4.30
CA ASP A 248 18.32 15.45 2.89
C ASP A 248 16.85 15.07 2.66
N TYR A 249 16.03 16.07 2.34
CA TYR A 249 14.59 15.90 2.11
C TYR A 249 14.19 15.98 0.63
N TRP A 250 15.10 16.31 -0.29
CA TRP A 250 14.73 16.77 -1.64
C TRP A 250 15.31 15.92 -2.76
N THR A 251 16.45 15.24 -2.55
CA THR A 251 17.08 14.40 -3.57
C THR A 251 16.17 13.27 -4.03
N GLN A 252 15.58 12.49 -3.11
CA GLN A 252 14.69 11.40 -3.53
C GLN A 252 13.34 11.85 -4.10
N PRO A 253 12.70 12.94 -3.64
CA PRO A 253 11.58 13.53 -4.37
C PRO A 253 11.93 13.93 -5.81
N ARG A 254 13.15 14.44 -6.06
CA ARG A 254 13.62 14.74 -7.43
C ARG A 254 13.86 13.46 -8.23
N LEU A 255 14.45 12.43 -7.63
CA LEU A 255 14.55 11.10 -8.23
C LEU A 255 13.19 10.55 -8.67
N PHE A 256 12.18 10.64 -7.79
CA PHE A 256 10.80 10.24 -8.13
C PHE A 256 10.26 11.06 -9.31
N TRP A 257 10.36 12.39 -9.24
CA TRP A 257 9.90 13.30 -10.30
C TRP A 257 10.53 12.98 -11.66
N ASN A 258 11.83 12.69 -11.70
CA ASN A 258 12.54 12.38 -12.93
C ASN A 258 12.17 11.00 -13.51
N SER A 259 11.68 10.08 -12.67
CA SER A 259 11.44 8.66 -13.00
C SER A 259 10.01 8.34 -13.44
N ILE A 260 9.12 9.33 -13.43
CA ILE A 260 7.73 9.20 -13.89
C ILE A 260 7.56 9.82 -15.28
N LEU A 261 6.52 9.41 -16.00
CA LEU A 261 6.23 9.91 -17.34
C LEU A 261 5.84 11.40 -17.32
N PRO A 262 6.03 12.15 -18.42
CA PRO A 262 5.57 13.55 -18.50
C PRO A 262 4.07 13.73 -18.20
N THR A 263 3.25 12.74 -18.56
CA THR A 263 1.81 12.72 -18.23
C THR A 263 1.56 12.54 -16.73
N GLU A 264 2.30 11.65 -16.07
CA GLU A 264 2.25 11.48 -14.61
C GLU A 264 2.78 12.73 -13.87
N GLN A 265 3.83 13.36 -14.39
CA GLN A 265 4.30 14.66 -13.88
C GLN A 265 3.19 15.71 -13.93
N GLN A 266 2.41 15.74 -15.01
CA GLN A 266 1.25 16.64 -15.12
C GLN A 266 0.15 16.27 -14.12
N MET A 267 -0.07 14.99 -13.83
CA MET A 267 -1.01 14.57 -12.76
C MET A 267 -0.56 15.10 -11.39
N VAL A 268 0.73 14.99 -11.06
CA VAL A 268 1.28 15.52 -9.80
C VAL A 268 1.13 17.04 -9.71
N VAL A 269 1.40 17.77 -10.79
CA VAL A 269 1.18 19.21 -10.86
C VAL A 269 -0.30 19.54 -10.65
N ASN A 270 -1.20 18.84 -11.31
CA ASN A 270 -2.64 19.07 -11.17
C ASN A 270 -3.13 18.80 -9.74
N ALA A 271 -2.67 17.71 -9.11
CA ALA A 271 -2.98 17.40 -7.72
C ALA A 271 -2.47 18.51 -6.78
N LEU A 272 -1.23 18.97 -6.92
CA LEU A 272 -0.69 20.07 -6.13
C LEU A 272 -1.47 21.38 -6.30
N ARG A 273 -1.84 21.72 -7.54
CA ARG A 273 -2.65 22.89 -7.84
C ARG A 273 -4.04 22.79 -7.21
N PHE A 274 -4.65 21.61 -7.27
CA PHE A 274 -5.94 21.33 -6.67
C PHE A 274 -5.88 21.50 -5.14
N GLU A 275 -4.99 20.77 -4.46
CA GLU A 275 -4.88 20.79 -2.99
C GLU A 275 -4.54 22.19 -2.47
N LEU A 276 -3.53 22.85 -3.03
CA LEU A 276 -3.13 24.20 -2.61
C LEU A 276 -4.16 25.27 -2.99
N GLY A 277 -5.01 25.01 -3.99
CA GLY A 277 -6.16 25.85 -4.33
C GLY A 277 -7.20 25.94 -3.21
N HIS A 278 -7.28 24.92 -2.33
CA HIS A 278 -8.17 24.92 -1.17
C HIS A 278 -7.59 25.74 0.01
N VAL A 279 -6.31 26.13 -0.03
CA VAL A 279 -5.67 26.94 1.01
C VAL A 279 -6.02 28.43 0.79
N GLN A 280 -7.27 28.80 1.03
CA GLN A 280 -7.83 30.10 0.59
C GLN A 280 -7.21 31.33 1.28
N THR A 281 -6.95 31.26 2.59
CA THR A 281 -6.59 32.45 3.38
C THR A 281 -5.10 32.54 3.73
N MET A 282 -4.35 31.42 3.65
CA MET A 282 -2.97 31.36 4.10
C MET A 282 -1.98 31.39 2.93
N MET A 283 -1.71 32.59 2.38
CA MET A 283 -0.73 32.77 1.31
C MET A 283 0.67 32.27 1.71
N SER A 284 1.05 32.44 2.98
CA SER A 284 2.32 31.95 3.52
C SER A 284 2.50 30.43 3.38
N VAL A 285 1.41 29.65 3.50
CA VAL A 285 1.45 28.19 3.31
C VAL A 285 1.69 27.84 1.84
N ARG A 286 1.03 28.54 0.91
CA ARG A 286 1.24 28.34 -0.53
C ARG A 286 2.68 28.69 -0.93
N GLN A 287 3.18 29.84 -0.46
CA GLN A 287 4.56 30.29 -0.69
C GLN A 287 5.57 29.31 -0.11
N ALA A 288 5.36 28.83 1.12
CA ALA A 288 6.24 27.86 1.76
C ALA A 288 6.27 26.54 0.96
N MET A 289 5.12 26.04 0.50
CA MET A 289 5.08 24.83 -0.33
C MET A 289 5.75 25.02 -1.67
N VAL A 290 5.51 26.14 -2.37
CA VAL A 290 6.24 26.45 -3.62
C VAL A 290 7.74 26.51 -3.38
N GLY A 291 8.19 27.08 -2.25
CA GLY A 291 9.59 27.06 -1.85
C GLY A 291 10.15 25.64 -1.67
N GLN A 292 9.40 24.73 -1.05
CA GLN A 292 9.81 23.32 -0.91
C GLN A 292 9.83 22.60 -2.27
N LEU A 293 8.84 22.82 -3.12
CA LEU A 293 8.81 22.28 -4.48
C LEU A 293 10.00 22.78 -5.31
N ASN A 294 10.40 24.04 -5.12
CA ASN A 294 11.52 24.63 -5.84
C ASN A 294 12.84 23.96 -5.50
N ARG A 295 13.02 23.43 -4.29
CA ARG A 295 14.21 22.64 -3.93
C ARG A 295 14.24 21.25 -4.59
N ILE A 296 13.08 20.76 -5.03
CA ILE A 296 12.96 19.51 -5.81
C ILE A 296 13.20 19.81 -7.29
N SER A 297 12.40 20.69 -7.87
CA SER A 297 12.42 21.05 -9.29
C SER A 297 11.82 22.43 -9.50
N ASN A 298 12.56 23.32 -10.16
CA ASN A 298 12.06 24.65 -10.51
C ASN A 298 10.86 24.57 -11.48
N ASP A 299 10.89 23.67 -12.47
CA ASP A 299 9.76 23.45 -13.39
C ASP A 299 8.46 23.12 -12.65
N LEU A 300 8.54 22.16 -11.71
CA LEU A 300 7.42 21.77 -10.86
C LEU A 300 6.90 22.97 -10.05
N ALA A 301 7.80 23.71 -9.41
CA ALA A 301 7.45 24.85 -8.58
C ALA A 301 6.76 25.97 -9.39
N VAL A 302 7.32 26.33 -10.54
CA VAL A 302 6.78 27.37 -11.43
C VAL A 302 5.39 26.97 -11.94
N ARG A 303 5.23 25.71 -12.38
CA ARG A 303 3.93 25.19 -12.85
C ARG A 303 2.90 25.24 -11.74
N VAL A 304 3.24 24.95 -10.49
CA VAL A 304 2.29 25.02 -9.37
C VAL A 304 1.98 26.45 -8.98
N ALA A 305 3.01 27.30 -8.82
CA ALA A 305 2.91 28.69 -8.36
C ALA A 305 1.91 29.52 -9.17
N SER A 306 1.93 29.38 -10.51
CA SER A 306 1.07 30.15 -11.41
C SER A 306 -0.43 29.94 -11.17
N ALA A 307 -0.83 28.75 -10.73
CA ALA A 307 -2.25 28.41 -10.54
C ALA A 307 -2.79 28.83 -9.16
N ILE A 308 -1.90 29.07 -8.20
CA ILE A 308 -2.26 29.32 -6.80
C ILE A 308 -1.91 30.74 -6.34
N GLY A 309 -1.55 31.62 -7.27
CA GLY A 309 -1.29 33.04 -7.03
C GLY A 309 0.01 33.32 -6.28
N VAL A 310 1.03 32.49 -6.49
CA VAL A 310 2.37 32.67 -5.91
C VAL A 310 3.34 33.08 -7.02
N ASP A 311 4.26 34.00 -6.72
CA ASP A 311 5.32 34.39 -7.66
C ASP A 311 6.21 33.20 -7.99
N SER A 312 6.63 33.12 -9.25
CA SER A 312 7.54 32.06 -9.69
C SER A 312 8.90 32.22 -9.00
N PRO A 313 9.39 31.21 -8.26
CA PRO A 313 10.67 31.31 -7.59
C PRO A 313 11.83 31.19 -8.59
N SER A 314 12.93 31.88 -8.30
CA SER A 314 14.22 31.61 -8.98
C SER A 314 14.71 30.20 -8.64
N PRO A 315 15.45 29.51 -9.54
CA PRO A 315 15.98 28.18 -9.27
C PRO A 315 16.84 28.11 -7.98
N ASP A 316 16.64 27.06 -7.19
CA ASP A 316 17.45 26.71 -6.01
C ASP A 316 18.14 25.35 -6.27
N PRO A 317 19.33 25.33 -6.90
CA PRO A 317 19.88 24.13 -7.52
C PRO A 317 20.52 23.13 -6.55
N GLN A 318 20.49 23.37 -5.23
CA GLN A 318 21.25 22.60 -4.23
C GLN A 318 21.03 21.08 -4.34
N TYR A 319 19.82 20.62 -4.65
CA TYR A 319 19.45 19.20 -4.72
C TYR A 319 19.02 18.75 -6.13
N TYR A 320 19.28 19.57 -7.15
CA TYR A 320 18.90 19.23 -8.51
C TYR A 320 19.83 18.16 -9.08
N HIS A 321 19.24 17.15 -9.72
CA HIS A 321 19.96 16.14 -10.47
C HIS A 321 19.06 15.56 -11.57
N GLU A 322 19.67 14.85 -12.51
CA GLU A 322 18.95 14.22 -13.64
C GLU A 322 18.80 12.69 -13.48
N ASN A 323 19.29 12.12 -12.37
CA ASN A 323 19.17 10.69 -12.09
C ASN A 323 17.70 10.23 -12.11
N LYS A 324 17.51 9.01 -12.59
CA LYS A 324 16.24 8.26 -12.64
C LYS A 324 16.46 6.88 -12.03
N THR A 325 15.38 6.23 -11.63
CA THR A 325 15.36 4.81 -11.23
C THR A 325 14.12 4.12 -11.79
N ILE A 326 14.10 2.79 -11.72
CA ILE A 326 13.05 1.94 -12.27
C ILE A 326 11.92 1.67 -11.27
N GLY A 327 10.76 1.30 -11.79
CA GLY A 327 9.63 0.79 -10.99
C GLY A 327 8.79 1.84 -10.26
N LEU A 328 9.08 3.14 -10.40
CA LEU A 328 8.33 4.22 -9.73
C LEU A 328 7.09 4.67 -10.50
N SER A 329 7.14 4.72 -11.82
CA SER A 329 5.98 5.03 -12.68
C SER A 329 4.87 4.00 -12.54
N VAL A 330 3.62 4.43 -12.52
CA VAL A 330 2.43 3.57 -12.56
C VAL A 330 2.10 3.18 -14.00
N PHE A 331 2.24 4.12 -14.94
CA PHE A 331 1.69 4.02 -16.30
C PHE A 331 2.71 3.65 -17.39
N ASN A 332 3.99 3.45 -17.04
CA ASN A 332 5.01 3.06 -18.01
C ASN A 332 4.97 1.57 -18.42
N GLU A 333 4.16 0.77 -17.73
CA GLU A 333 3.97 -0.66 -18.00
C GLU A 333 2.50 -0.94 -18.30
N THR A 334 2.23 -1.86 -19.22
CA THR A 334 0.87 -2.36 -19.46
C THR A 334 0.45 -3.32 -18.35
N LEU A 335 -0.86 -3.44 -18.12
CA LEU A 335 -1.39 -4.45 -17.21
C LEU A 335 -0.97 -5.86 -17.63
N LYS A 336 -0.70 -6.70 -16.64
CA LYS A 336 -0.28 -8.09 -16.86
C LYS A 336 -1.44 -8.99 -17.27
N THR A 337 -2.66 -8.58 -16.92
CA THR A 337 -3.90 -9.25 -17.28
C THR A 337 -5.04 -8.24 -17.32
N VAL A 338 -6.06 -8.54 -18.13
CA VAL A 338 -7.34 -7.79 -18.18
C VAL A 338 -8.46 -8.51 -17.44
N VAL A 339 -8.18 -9.68 -16.86
CA VAL A 339 -9.17 -10.49 -16.13
C VAL A 339 -9.68 -9.71 -14.91
N GLY A 340 -11.00 -9.68 -14.77
CA GLY A 340 -11.71 -8.99 -13.70
C GLY A 340 -11.78 -7.46 -13.86
N LEU A 341 -11.48 -6.91 -15.05
CA LEU A 341 -11.80 -5.51 -15.37
C LEU A 341 -13.26 -5.38 -15.79
N ASN A 342 -13.91 -4.29 -15.39
CA ASN A 342 -15.31 -4.01 -15.70
C ASN A 342 -15.46 -3.31 -17.05
N VAL A 343 -16.39 -3.77 -17.89
CA VAL A 343 -16.69 -3.18 -19.21
C VAL A 343 -18.18 -2.92 -19.34
N ALA A 344 -18.55 -1.69 -19.70
CA ALA A 344 -19.93 -1.35 -20.05
C ALA A 344 -20.13 -1.45 -21.56
N VAL A 345 -21.15 -2.19 -21.98
CA VAL A 345 -21.61 -2.31 -23.36
C VAL A 345 -22.93 -1.56 -23.49
N LEU A 346 -22.89 -0.35 -24.05
CA LEU A 346 -24.07 0.52 -24.14
C LEU A 346 -24.98 0.05 -25.27
N SER A 347 -26.28 -0.04 -25.01
CA SER A 347 -27.29 -0.54 -25.94
C SER A 347 -28.64 0.15 -25.75
N THR A 348 -29.60 -0.05 -26.65
CA THR A 348 -30.94 0.54 -26.53
C THR A 348 -32.03 -0.51 -26.52
N THR A 349 -33.02 -0.38 -25.63
CA THR A 349 -34.19 -1.27 -25.63
C THR A 349 -35.14 -1.01 -26.81
N ASN A 350 -34.91 0.07 -27.57
CA ASN A 350 -35.69 0.42 -28.75
C ASN A 350 -35.28 -0.37 -30.01
N SER A 351 -34.24 -1.20 -29.93
CA SER A 351 -33.75 -2.02 -31.03
C SER A 351 -33.34 -3.40 -30.53
N SER A 352 -34.04 -4.44 -31.02
CA SER A 352 -33.67 -5.84 -30.76
C SER A 352 -32.25 -6.14 -31.23
N ASP A 353 -31.88 -5.65 -32.42
CA ASP A 353 -30.55 -5.87 -33.00
C ASP A 353 -29.44 -5.26 -32.14
N SER A 354 -29.68 -4.07 -31.55
CA SER A 354 -28.74 -3.44 -30.61
C SER A 354 -28.56 -4.29 -29.36
N LEU A 355 -29.64 -4.83 -28.80
CA LEU A 355 -29.57 -5.69 -27.61
C LEU A 355 -28.84 -7.00 -27.93
N ASP A 356 -29.14 -7.64 -29.05
CA ASP A 356 -28.52 -8.90 -29.44
C ASP A 356 -27.01 -8.74 -29.69
N GLN A 357 -26.61 -7.65 -30.34
CA GLN A 357 -25.19 -7.29 -30.52
C GLN A 357 -24.51 -7.04 -29.17
N ALA A 358 -25.13 -6.27 -28.28
CA ALA A 358 -24.57 -5.96 -26.96
C ALA A 358 -24.39 -7.23 -26.11
N LYS A 359 -25.38 -8.14 -26.12
CA LYS A 359 -25.30 -9.46 -25.47
C LYS A 359 -24.15 -10.28 -26.04
N SER A 360 -24.01 -10.34 -27.36
CA SER A 360 -22.92 -11.09 -28.01
C SER A 360 -21.54 -10.54 -27.64
N ILE A 361 -21.38 -9.21 -27.58
CA ILE A 361 -20.14 -8.56 -27.16
C ILE A 361 -19.86 -8.87 -25.69
N ALA A 362 -20.85 -8.68 -24.81
CA ALA A 362 -20.69 -8.93 -23.37
C ALA A 362 -20.33 -10.40 -23.09
N GLN A 363 -20.95 -11.36 -23.78
CA GLN A 363 -20.62 -12.79 -23.69
C GLN A 363 -19.18 -13.07 -24.15
N THR A 364 -18.75 -12.47 -25.26
CA THR A 364 -17.39 -12.63 -25.79
C THR A 364 -16.35 -12.09 -24.81
N LEU A 365 -16.59 -10.92 -24.22
CA LEU A 365 -15.71 -10.32 -23.22
C LEU A 365 -15.69 -11.13 -21.92
N SER A 366 -16.84 -11.61 -21.46
CA SER A 366 -16.96 -12.48 -20.29
C SER A 366 -16.21 -13.80 -20.48
N GLY A 367 -16.25 -14.38 -21.69
CA GLY A 367 -15.44 -15.55 -22.06
C GLY A 367 -13.93 -15.33 -22.00
N LYS A 368 -13.47 -14.06 -21.97
CA LYS A 368 -12.07 -13.67 -21.75
C LYS A 368 -11.77 -13.27 -20.30
N GLY A 369 -12.72 -13.44 -19.38
CA GLY A 369 -12.58 -13.14 -17.96
C GLY A 369 -12.84 -11.67 -17.59
N LEU A 370 -13.41 -10.86 -18.49
CA LEU A 370 -13.84 -9.49 -18.19
C LEU A 370 -15.23 -9.49 -17.54
N ASN A 371 -15.51 -8.52 -16.68
CA ASN A 371 -16.85 -8.32 -16.12
C ASN A 371 -17.63 -7.38 -17.05
N ALA A 372 -18.18 -7.93 -18.14
CA ALA A 372 -18.94 -7.14 -19.11
C ALA A 372 -20.42 -7.05 -18.73
N GLN A 373 -20.99 -5.84 -18.77
CA GLN A 373 -22.38 -5.56 -18.45
C GLN A 373 -23.06 -4.81 -19.61
N VAL A 374 -24.23 -5.30 -20.03
CA VAL A 374 -25.09 -4.61 -20.99
C VAL A 374 -25.85 -3.50 -20.26
N VAL A 375 -25.71 -2.26 -20.75
CA VAL A 375 -26.31 -1.06 -20.15
C VAL A 375 -27.29 -0.42 -21.13
N ALA A 376 -28.53 -0.17 -20.70
CA ALA A 376 -29.55 0.45 -21.54
C ALA A 376 -30.42 1.47 -20.78
N GLU A 377 -31.42 2.06 -21.45
CA GLU A 377 -32.29 3.09 -20.85
C GLU A 377 -33.15 2.54 -19.71
N VAL A 378 -33.66 1.31 -19.86
CA VAL A 378 -34.56 0.65 -18.92
C VAL A 378 -34.19 -0.82 -18.75
N PHE A 379 -34.60 -1.41 -17.63
CA PHE A 379 -34.46 -2.86 -17.43
C PHE A 379 -35.36 -3.62 -18.41
N ALA A 380 -34.74 -4.55 -19.13
CA ALA A 380 -35.39 -5.48 -20.06
C ALA A 380 -34.59 -6.78 -20.09
N ASP A 381 -35.10 -7.81 -20.79
CA ASP A 381 -34.41 -9.09 -20.90
C ASP A 381 -33.02 -8.93 -21.53
N GLY A 382 -31.99 -9.34 -20.78
CA GLY A 382 -30.57 -9.23 -21.11
C GLY A 382 -29.99 -7.81 -21.08
N VAL A 383 -30.57 -6.93 -20.26
CA VAL A 383 -29.95 -5.70 -19.77
C VAL A 383 -29.54 -5.91 -18.31
N ASP A 384 -28.26 -5.73 -17.99
CA ASP A 384 -27.70 -5.98 -16.66
C ASP A 384 -27.89 -4.77 -15.72
N THR A 385 -27.84 -3.56 -16.27
CA THR A 385 -28.03 -2.32 -15.51
C THR A 385 -28.55 -1.19 -16.41
N THR A 386 -29.06 -0.12 -15.81
CA THR A 386 -29.59 1.03 -16.54
C THR A 386 -28.56 2.16 -16.62
N TYR A 387 -28.74 3.08 -17.57
CA TYR A 387 -27.91 4.28 -17.68
C TYR A 387 -27.89 5.11 -16.41
N ILE A 388 -29.02 5.24 -15.72
CA ILE A 388 -29.11 6.02 -14.47
C ILE A 388 -28.43 5.33 -13.28
N ALA A 389 -28.30 4.01 -13.33
CA ALA A 389 -27.61 3.21 -12.31
C ALA A 389 -26.13 2.93 -12.65
N SER A 390 -25.62 3.52 -13.74
CA SER A 390 -24.27 3.29 -14.27
C SER A 390 -23.49 4.60 -14.37
N ASP A 391 -22.22 4.60 -13.98
CA ASP A 391 -21.32 5.76 -14.13
C ASP A 391 -19.99 5.38 -14.77
N ALA A 392 -19.32 6.35 -15.40
CA ALA A 392 -17.99 6.21 -15.98
C ALA A 392 -16.99 5.67 -14.98
N ALA A 393 -17.03 6.18 -13.75
CA ALA A 393 -16.08 5.82 -12.71
C ALA A 393 -16.17 4.34 -12.29
N LEU A 394 -17.26 3.64 -12.64
CA LEU A 394 -17.45 2.22 -12.33
C LEU A 394 -16.88 1.28 -13.41
N PHE A 395 -16.63 1.78 -14.62
CA PHE A 395 -16.22 0.97 -15.79
C PHE A 395 -14.86 1.39 -16.34
N VAL A 396 -14.04 0.40 -16.70
CA VAL A 396 -12.69 0.63 -17.25
C VAL A 396 -12.76 1.01 -18.73
N LEU A 397 -13.75 0.46 -19.45
CA LEU A 397 -13.98 0.70 -20.86
C LEU A 397 -15.47 0.87 -21.13
N ARG A 398 -15.80 1.81 -22.02
CA ARG A 398 -17.15 2.02 -22.56
C ARG A 398 -17.11 1.70 -24.04
N MET A 399 -17.85 0.68 -24.46
CA MET A 399 -18.10 0.44 -25.89
C MET A 399 -19.49 0.95 -26.23
N GLY A 400 -19.56 2.08 -26.92
CA GLY A 400 -20.77 2.56 -27.57
C GLY A 400 -20.82 2.09 -29.03
N LEU A 401 -22.01 1.71 -29.51
CA LEU A 401 -22.30 1.57 -30.95
C LEU A 401 -22.47 2.93 -31.65
N LEU A 402 -22.39 4.03 -30.91
CA LEU A 402 -22.07 5.36 -31.42
C LEU A 402 -20.71 5.76 -30.82
N ASP A 403 -19.70 5.84 -31.69
CA ASP A 403 -18.32 6.26 -31.41
C ASP A 403 -17.48 5.32 -30.52
N CYS A 404 -17.24 4.09 -31.00
CA CYS A 404 -16.00 3.39 -30.69
C CYS A 404 -14.81 4.14 -31.31
N LEU A 405 -14.25 5.12 -30.60
CA LEU A 405 -12.85 5.49 -30.76
C LEU A 405 -12.01 4.52 -29.93
N ILE A 406 -11.74 3.36 -30.53
CA ILE A 406 -10.50 2.65 -30.28
C ILE A 406 -9.42 3.56 -30.88
N HIS A 407 -8.59 4.16 -30.04
CA HIS A 407 -7.34 4.77 -30.48
C HIS A 407 -6.25 3.73 -30.59
#